data_AF-S4R492-F1
#
_entry.id   AF-S4R492-F1
#
_cell.length_a   1.000
_cell.length_b   1.000
_cell.length_c   1.000
_cell.angle_alpha   90.00
_cell.angle_beta   90.00
_cell.angle_gamma   90.00
#
_symmetry.space_group_name_H-M   'P 1'
#
loop_
_entity.id
_entity.type
_entity.pdbx_description
1 polymer ?
#
loop_
_entity_poly.entity_id
_entity_poly.type
_entity_poly.pdbx_seq_one_letter_code
_entity_poly.pdbx_strand_id
1 'polypeptide(L)'
;MSKALRKRNHWSGRLREAVLSVTATPSGARLVPALSLLGGAEVAQFPYLATAVDEQQVRVLAGKLQAGDLLLEVNGAPVAGLTSRDVTALIAASPSPVQLKLLKPG
;
A
#
# COMPACT_ATOMS: atom_id res chain seq x y z
N MET A 1 30.36 -28.09 -15.47
CA MET A 1 28.88 -28.02 -15.34
C MET A 1 28.52 -27.24 -14.07
N SER A 2 28.30 -25.93 -14.16
CA SER A 2 27.90 -25.11 -13.01
C SER A 2 26.44 -25.40 -12.65
N LYS A 3 26.17 -25.82 -11.42
CA LYS A 3 24.80 -25.98 -10.92
C LYS A 3 24.16 -24.59 -10.85
N ALA A 4 23.15 -24.35 -11.70
CA ALA A 4 22.35 -23.14 -11.63
C ALA A 4 21.76 -23.01 -10.22
N LEU A 5 22.06 -21.91 -9.54
CA LEU A 5 21.53 -21.62 -8.20
C LEU A 5 20.00 -21.51 -8.30
N ARG A 6 19.25 -22.45 -7.72
CA ARG A 6 17.79 -22.32 -7.57
C ARG A 6 17.53 -21.00 -6.83
N LYS A 7 16.91 -20.04 -7.52
CA LYS A 7 16.49 -18.77 -6.94
C LYS A 7 15.52 -19.11 -5.80
N ARG A 8 16.02 -19.09 -4.56
CA ARG A 8 15.19 -19.36 -3.38
C ARG A 8 14.09 -18.31 -3.36
N ASN A 9 12.85 -18.76 -3.15
CA ASN A 9 11.68 -17.89 -3.07
C ASN A 9 11.80 -17.07 -1.78
N HIS A 10 12.52 -15.96 -1.84
CA HIS A 10 12.72 -15.05 -0.72
C HIS A 10 11.57 -14.03 -0.71
N TRP A 11 11.03 -13.73 0.47
CA TRP A 11 9.91 -12.81 0.64
C TRP A 11 10.19 -11.42 0.03
N SER A 12 11.46 -10.98 -0.04
CA SER A 12 11.83 -9.73 -0.71
C SER A 12 11.49 -9.71 -2.20
N GLY A 13 11.42 -10.86 -2.87
CA GLY A 13 10.96 -10.96 -4.27
C GLY A 13 9.46 -10.70 -4.44
N ARG A 14 8.72 -10.58 -3.33
CA ARG A 14 7.28 -10.29 -3.29
C ARG A 14 6.98 -8.87 -2.77
N LEU A 15 8.02 -8.13 -2.39
CA LEU A 15 7.90 -6.73 -2.04
C LEU A 15 7.48 -5.94 -3.28
N ARG A 16 6.56 -5.01 -3.09
CA ARG A 16 6.02 -4.13 -4.11
C ARG A 16 6.15 -2.71 -3.60
N GLU A 17 6.58 -1.83 -4.47
CA GLU A 17 6.57 -0.40 -4.20
C GLU A 17 5.62 0.25 -5.18
N ALA A 18 4.85 1.22 -4.70
CA ALA A 18 3.92 1.98 -5.51
C ALA A 18 3.96 3.45 -5.12
N VAL A 19 3.81 4.32 -6.12
CA VAL A 19 3.71 5.76 -5.92
C VAL A 19 2.35 6.20 -6.42
N LEU A 20 1.58 6.85 -5.56
CA LEU A 20 0.20 7.26 -5.79
C LEU A 20 0.08 8.77 -5.74
N SER A 21 -0.73 9.35 -6.61
CA SER A 21 -1.18 10.74 -6.50
C SER A 21 -2.70 10.78 -6.45
N VAL A 22 -3.24 11.66 -5.62
CA VAL A 22 -4.65 12.03 -5.70
C VAL A 22 -4.91 12.69 -7.05
N THR A 23 -5.96 12.27 -7.74
CA THR A 23 -6.53 13.07 -8.83
C THR A 23 -7.39 14.15 -8.19
N ALA A 24 -7.03 15.43 -8.36
CA ALA A 24 -7.79 16.53 -7.78
C ALA A 24 -9.23 16.50 -8.33
N THR A 25 -10.18 15.97 -7.56
CA THR A 25 -11.59 16.11 -7.85
C THR A 25 -12.03 17.51 -7.42
N PRO A 26 -13.11 18.07 -8.02
CA PRO A 26 -13.67 19.36 -7.59
C PRO A 26 -14.03 19.42 -6.10
N SER A 27 -14.22 18.24 -5.49
CA SER A 27 -14.56 18.04 -4.08
C SER A 27 -13.36 17.99 -3.12
N GLY A 28 -12.11 18.04 -3.62
CA GLY A 28 -10.91 17.92 -2.78
C GLY A 28 -10.75 16.54 -2.14
N ALA A 29 -11.15 15.48 -2.85
CA ALA A 29 -11.12 14.12 -2.32
C ALA A 29 -9.71 13.74 -1.81
N ARG A 30 -9.67 13.10 -0.64
CA ARG A 30 -8.43 12.66 0.01
C ARG A 30 -8.06 11.25 -0.48
N LEU A 31 -6.81 10.82 -0.35
CA LEU A 31 -6.40 9.45 -0.75
C LEU A 31 -7.19 8.34 -0.04
N VAL A 32 -7.69 8.63 1.16
CA VAL A 32 -8.38 7.68 2.04
C VAL A 32 -9.61 7.03 1.39
N PRO A 33 -10.64 7.77 0.93
CA PRO A 33 -11.81 7.16 0.30
C PRO A 33 -11.48 6.38 -0.99
N ALA A 34 -10.38 6.69 -1.65
CA ALA A 34 -9.96 6.01 -2.88
C ALA A 34 -9.16 4.72 -2.64
N LEU A 35 -8.56 4.57 -1.45
CA LEU A 35 -7.85 3.37 -1.03
C LEU A 35 -8.69 2.61 -0.01
N SER A 36 -9.32 1.52 -0.44
CA SER A 36 -10.02 0.62 0.50
C SER A 36 -8.99 -0.16 1.33
N LEU A 37 -8.61 0.38 2.48
CA LEU A 37 -7.73 -0.25 3.45
C LEU A 37 -8.53 -0.90 4.57
N LEU A 38 -8.19 -2.16 4.88
CA LEU A 38 -8.75 -2.94 5.98
C LEU A 38 -7.63 -3.53 6.85
N GLY A 39 -8.00 -4.25 7.90
CA GLY A 39 -7.06 -4.77 8.90
C GLY A 39 -6.75 -3.72 9.97
N GLY A 40 -5.57 -3.81 10.57
CA GLY A 40 -5.13 -2.90 11.64
C GLY A 40 -4.91 -3.62 12.97
N ALA A 41 -4.17 -2.95 13.85
CA ALA A 41 -3.79 -3.49 15.15
C ALA A 41 -5.00 -3.78 16.06
N GLU A 42 -6.10 -3.03 15.90
CA GLU A 42 -7.34 -3.21 16.66
C GLU A 42 -8.01 -4.57 16.42
N VAL A 43 -7.69 -5.23 15.29
CA VAL A 43 -8.18 -6.58 14.94
C VAL A 43 -7.02 -7.58 14.82
N ALA A 44 -5.83 -7.24 15.32
CA ALA A 44 -4.62 -8.05 15.25
C ALA A 44 -4.25 -8.51 13.81
N GLN A 45 -4.49 -7.65 12.82
CA GLN A 45 -4.15 -7.91 11.42
C GLN A 45 -3.23 -6.82 10.87
N PHE A 46 -2.37 -7.19 9.91
CA PHE A 46 -1.65 -6.19 9.14
C PHE A 46 -2.63 -5.36 8.30
N PRO A 47 -2.42 -4.04 8.18
CA PRO A 47 -3.17 -3.23 7.22
C PRO A 47 -2.97 -3.78 5.80
N TYR A 48 -4.03 -3.87 5.02
CA TYR A 48 -3.97 -4.42 3.65
C TYR A 48 -4.97 -3.74 2.72
N LEU A 49 -4.68 -3.76 1.42
CA LEU A 49 -5.59 -3.27 0.38
C LEU A 49 -6.72 -4.28 0.17
N ALA A 50 -7.95 -3.91 0.51
CA ALA A 50 -9.11 -4.77 0.36
C ALA A 50 -9.57 -4.91 -1.09
N THR A 51 -9.51 -3.81 -1.86
CA THR A 51 -9.91 -3.78 -3.27
C THR A 51 -8.86 -3.11 -4.12
N ALA A 52 -9.04 -3.20 -5.44
CA ALA A 52 -8.30 -2.35 -6.36
C ALA A 52 -8.60 -0.87 -6.08
N VAL A 53 -7.66 -0.03 -6.46
CA VAL A 53 -7.75 1.42 -6.29
C VAL A 53 -8.69 2.00 -7.33
N ASP A 54 -9.50 2.98 -6.91
CA ASP A 54 -10.34 3.72 -7.83
C ASP A 54 -9.47 4.65 -8.70
N GLU A 55 -9.24 4.23 -9.95
CA GLU A 55 -8.43 4.95 -10.92
C GLU A 55 -9.00 6.34 -11.27
N GLN A 56 -10.27 6.62 -10.97
CA GLN A 56 -10.83 7.96 -11.14
C GLN A 56 -10.34 8.93 -10.06
N GLN A 57 -10.09 8.43 -8.85
CA GLN A 57 -9.72 9.24 -7.69
C GLN A 57 -8.22 9.22 -7.41
N VAL A 58 -7.52 8.16 -7.81
CA VAL A 58 -6.08 7.99 -7.57
C VAL A 58 -5.37 7.52 -8.82
N ARG A 59 -4.26 8.19 -9.15
CA ARG A 59 -3.35 7.79 -10.20
C ARG A 59 -2.16 7.06 -9.61
N VAL A 60 -1.88 5.87 -10.14
CA VAL A 60 -0.63 5.15 -9.88
C VAL A 60 0.45 5.75 -10.79
N LEU A 61 1.36 6.52 -10.20
CA LEU A 61 2.47 7.15 -10.93
C LEU A 61 3.60 6.17 -11.22
N ALA A 62 3.83 5.21 -10.31
CA ALA A 62 4.84 4.19 -10.47
C ALA A 62 4.49 2.92 -9.69
N GLY A 63 5.04 1.79 -10.14
CA GLY A 63 4.93 0.53 -9.42
C GLY A 63 3.61 -0.20 -9.64
N LYS A 64 3.31 -1.15 -8.75
CA LYS A 64 2.11 -1.98 -8.80
C LYS A 64 1.57 -2.21 -7.41
N LEU A 65 0.24 -2.23 -7.32
CA LEU A 65 -0.52 -2.56 -6.14
C LEU A 65 -1.70 -3.43 -6.57
N GLN A 66 -2.07 -4.38 -5.73
CA GLN A 66 -3.18 -5.28 -5.97
C GLN A 66 -3.99 -5.45 -4.69
N ALA A 67 -5.28 -5.78 -4.86
CA ALA A 67 -6.10 -6.25 -3.76
C ALA A 67 -5.41 -7.45 -3.07
N GLY A 68 -5.45 -7.44 -1.75
CA GLY A 68 -4.77 -8.39 -0.87
C GLY A 68 -3.33 -8.03 -0.50
N ASP A 69 -2.72 -7.01 -1.12
CA ASP A 69 -1.36 -6.60 -0.74
C ASP A 69 -1.34 -6.02 0.69
N LEU A 70 -0.42 -6.51 1.53
CA LEU A 70 -0.20 -5.99 2.88
C LEU A 70 0.55 -4.67 2.81
N LEU A 71 0.03 -3.63 3.44
CA LEU A 71 0.70 -2.34 3.54
C LEU A 71 1.73 -2.41 4.69
N LEU A 72 2.98 -2.12 4.36
CA LEU A 72 4.10 -2.15 5.30
C LEU A 72 4.55 -0.73 5.71
N GLU A 73 4.64 0.17 4.74
CA GLU A 73 5.08 1.55 4.95
C GLU A 73 4.29 2.54 4.10
N VAL A 74 4.13 3.76 4.64
CA VAL A 74 3.58 4.94 3.95
C VAL A 74 4.62 6.05 4.07
N ASN A 75 5.17 6.53 2.96
CA ASN A 75 6.25 7.53 2.92
C ASN A 75 7.43 7.19 3.83
N GLY A 76 7.79 5.91 3.92
CA GLY A 76 8.86 5.40 4.79
C GLY A 76 8.48 5.25 6.27
N ALA A 77 7.28 5.65 6.69
CA ALA A 77 6.77 5.40 8.03
C ALA A 77 6.16 3.99 8.11
N PRO A 78 6.60 3.13 9.05
CA PRO A 78 6.04 1.80 9.21
C PRO A 78 4.59 1.89 9.73
N VAL A 79 3.71 1.05 9.18
CA VAL A 79 2.30 0.99 9.61
C VAL A 79 1.96 -0.25 10.42
N ALA A 80 2.92 -1.15 10.62
CA ALA A 80 2.74 -2.31 11.48
C ALA A 80 2.44 -1.88 12.92
N GLY A 81 1.38 -2.44 13.52
CA GLY A 81 0.96 -2.09 14.88
C GLY A 81 0.14 -0.80 14.99
N LEU A 82 -0.12 -0.09 13.88
CA LEU A 82 -1.06 1.03 13.87
C LEU A 82 -2.50 0.55 13.70
N THR A 83 -3.45 1.34 14.22
CA THR A 83 -4.86 1.08 13.96
C THR A 83 -5.23 1.43 12.52
N SER A 84 -6.29 0.85 11.98
CA SER A 84 -6.78 1.20 10.63
C SER A 84 -7.04 2.71 10.51
N ARG A 85 -7.58 3.31 11.58
CA ARG A 85 -7.82 4.76 11.66
C ARG A 85 -6.53 5.56 11.58
N ASP A 86 -5.47 5.13 12.28
CA ASP A 86 -4.19 5.84 12.28
C ASP A 86 -3.46 5.71 10.94
N VAL A 87 -3.47 4.53 10.33
CA VAL A 87 -2.93 4.31 8.98
C VAL A 87 -3.66 5.19 7.97
N THR A 88 -4.98 5.21 8.07
CA THR A 88 -5.83 6.06 7.26
C THR A 88 -5.45 7.52 7.42
N ALA A 89 -5.36 8.02 8.66
CA ALA A 89 -4.97 9.40 8.94
C ALA A 89 -3.57 9.74 8.43
N LEU A 90 -2.61 8.81 8.54
CA LEU A 90 -1.25 8.95 8.06
C LEU A 90 -1.19 9.16 6.54
N ILE A 91 -1.90 8.31 5.79
CA ILE A 91 -2.01 8.46 4.32
C ILE A 91 -2.70 9.77 3.97
N ALA A 92 -3.74 10.11 4.71
CA ALA A 92 -4.49 11.33 4.51
C ALA A 92 -3.62 12.59 4.73
N ALA A 93 -2.76 12.57 5.75
CA ALA A 93 -1.88 13.68 6.12
C ALA A 93 -0.62 13.75 5.25
N SER A 94 -0.33 12.69 4.51
CA SER A 94 0.85 12.60 3.67
C SER A 94 0.76 13.54 2.46
N PRO A 95 1.85 14.22 2.10
CA PRO A 95 1.90 15.03 0.89
C PRO A 95 1.78 14.13 -0.35
N SER A 96 1.13 14.66 -1.40
CA SER A 96 1.10 13.98 -2.70
C SER A 96 2.42 14.26 -3.45
N PRO A 97 3.07 13.26 -4.07
CA PRO A 97 2.63 11.86 -4.15
C PRO A 97 2.99 11.03 -2.91
N VAL A 98 2.17 10.01 -2.62
CA VAL A 98 2.37 9.08 -1.52
C VAL A 98 3.05 7.80 -2.02
N GLN A 99 4.14 7.44 -1.36
CA GLN A 99 4.91 6.23 -1.60
C GLN A 99 4.44 5.14 -0.64
N LEU A 100 4.10 3.99 -1.18
CA LEU A 100 3.67 2.82 -0.41
C LEU A 100 4.66 1.68 -0.62
N LYS A 101 5.05 1.03 0.47
CA LYS A 101 5.65 -0.31 0.40
C LYS A 101 4.62 -1.34 0.80
N LEU A 102 4.43 -2.31 -0.08
CA LEU A 102 3.50 -3.40 0.12
C LEU A 102 4.17 -4.75 -0.04
N LEU A 103 3.56 -5.79 0.51
CA LEU A 103 3.99 -7.16 0.35
C LEU A 103 2.84 -7.97 -0.23
N LYS A 104 3.09 -8.68 -1.33
CA LYS A 104 2.15 -9.67 -1.81
C LYS A 104 2.16 -10.89 -0.87
N PRO A 105 1.08 -11.18 -0.12
CA PRO A 105 0.99 -12.41 0.64
C PRO A 105 0.95 -13.61 -0.32
N GLY A 106 1.55 -14.73 0.09
CA GLY A 106 1.56 -15.97 -0.68
C GLY A 106 2.53 -17.00 -0.17
#